data_AF-A0A7C9DPR6-F1
#
_entry.id   AF-A0A7C9DPR6-F1
#
_cell.length_a   1.000
_cell.length_b   1.000
_cell.length_c   1.000
_cell.angle_alpha   90.00
_cell.angle_beta   90.00
_cell.angle_gamma   90.00
#
_symmetry.space_group_name_H-M   'P 1'
#
loop_
_entity.id
_entity.type
_entity.pdbx_description
1 polymer ?
#
loop_
_entity_poly.entity_id
_entity_poly.type
_entity_poly.pdbx_seq_one_letter_code
_entity_poly.pdbx_strand_id
1 'polypeptide(L)'
;LFGSQFCFLQSHVCLLFYQLLKSDELAMASTQTQFHMFFLPYIVPGHMIPCLDLARLFATRGIKCTIVTTPLKIPFFAEAIKIDNQKLGIDINLLSLKFPYEEPGFPKECKSTENSFKAIAELQYPFGVLMEEFHPNCLVADFQFPWASSVAKEFGVPCLSFDVCSYIYPCVSSNLNRYQPHKEVSSDSEHFVVPGLPHEIKLRRADLAPYEKGESEKWMIELVDRIWEG
;
A
#
# COMPACT_ATOMS: atom_id res chain seq x y z
N LEU A 1 7.32 -11.22 18.88
CA LEU A 1 5.99 -11.84 18.68
C LEU A 1 5.18 -11.12 17.58
N PHE A 2 5.35 -9.81 17.38
CA PHE A 2 4.69 -9.04 16.32
C PHE A 2 5.12 -9.39 14.88
N GLY A 3 6.40 -9.69 14.63
CA GLY A 3 6.89 -9.99 13.28
C GLY A 3 6.29 -11.24 12.62
N SER A 4 5.98 -12.27 13.40
CA SER A 4 5.24 -13.43 12.88
C SER A 4 3.78 -13.09 12.61
N GLN A 5 3.17 -12.20 13.40
CA GLN A 5 1.80 -11.76 13.13
C GLN A 5 1.68 -10.95 11.85
N PHE A 6 2.71 -10.21 11.42
CA PHE A 6 2.67 -9.45 10.16
C PHE A 6 2.71 -10.36 8.91
N CYS A 7 3.63 -11.34 8.83
CA CYS A 7 3.60 -12.34 7.74
C CYS A 7 2.31 -13.21 7.81
N PHE A 8 1.77 -13.48 9.02
CA PHE A 8 0.47 -14.14 9.16
C PHE A 8 -0.71 -13.23 8.75
N LEU A 9 -0.68 -11.91 9.02
CA LEU A 9 -1.71 -10.96 8.59
C LEU A 9 -1.70 -10.80 7.07
N GLN A 10 -0.52 -10.75 6.44
CA GLN A 10 -0.42 -10.70 4.98
C GLN A 10 -0.94 -12.00 4.33
N SER A 11 -0.74 -13.15 4.98
CA SER A 11 -1.38 -14.41 4.57
C SER A 11 -2.90 -14.42 4.82
N HIS A 12 -3.40 -13.76 5.87
CA HIS A 12 -4.83 -13.61 6.14
C HIS A 12 -5.50 -12.61 5.21
N VAL A 13 -4.81 -11.52 4.83
CA VAL A 13 -5.26 -10.61 3.77
C VAL A 13 -5.32 -11.38 2.47
N CYS A 14 -4.34 -12.23 2.15
CA CYS A 14 -4.36 -13.08 0.97
C CYS A 14 -5.45 -14.18 1.02
N LEU A 15 -5.76 -14.71 2.20
CA LEU A 15 -6.86 -15.65 2.45
C LEU A 15 -8.22 -14.97 2.41
N LEU A 16 -8.36 -13.75 2.92
CA LEU A 16 -9.54 -12.89 2.79
C LEU A 16 -9.71 -12.46 1.34
N PHE A 17 -8.63 -12.12 0.64
CA PHE A 17 -8.61 -11.89 -0.81
C PHE A 17 -9.07 -13.14 -1.53
N TYR A 18 -8.50 -14.30 -1.22
CA TYR A 18 -8.88 -15.58 -1.82
C TYR A 18 -10.32 -15.98 -1.49
N GLN A 19 -10.81 -15.70 -0.28
CA GLN A 19 -12.18 -15.96 0.15
C GLN A 19 -13.16 -14.99 -0.52
N LEU A 20 -12.84 -13.70 -0.64
CA LEU A 20 -13.60 -12.70 -1.40
C LEU A 20 -13.58 -13.00 -2.90
N LEU A 21 -12.47 -13.53 -3.44
CA LEU A 21 -12.35 -13.97 -4.83
C LEU A 21 -13.09 -15.30 -5.10
N LYS A 22 -13.35 -16.11 -4.06
CA LYS A 22 -14.05 -17.41 -4.13
C LYS A 22 -15.51 -17.36 -3.72
N SER A 23 -15.96 -16.33 -3.00
CA SER A 23 -17.35 -16.22 -2.60
C SER A 23 -18.18 -15.76 -3.81
N ASP A 24 -18.85 -16.71 -4.46
CA ASP A 24 -19.94 -16.44 -5.41
C ASP A 24 -21.16 -15.75 -4.74
N GLU A 25 -21.09 -15.52 -3.42
CA GLU A 25 -22.16 -14.93 -2.58
C GLU A 25 -22.27 -13.40 -2.59
N LEU A 26 -21.54 -12.68 -3.45
CA LEU A 26 -21.83 -11.25 -3.68
C LEU A 26 -22.84 -11.01 -4.81
N ALA A 27 -23.21 -12.06 -5.54
CA ALA A 27 -24.16 -11.99 -6.64
C ALA A 27 -25.51 -12.62 -6.26
N MET A 28 -26.17 -12.17 -5.18
CA MET A 28 -27.63 -12.23 -5.03
C MET A 28 -28.06 -11.50 -3.76
N ALA A 29 -28.17 -10.17 -3.85
CA ALA A 29 -29.06 -9.43 -2.97
C ALA A 29 -29.77 -8.34 -3.77
N SER A 30 -31.02 -8.62 -4.13
CA SER A 30 -31.91 -7.68 -4.77
C SER A 30 -32.13 -6.47 -3.85
N THR A 31 -31.88 -5.27 -4.39
CA THR A 31 -31.91 -3.92 -3.78
C THR A 31 -30.69 -3.46 -2.95
N GLN A 32 -29.52 -4.08 -3.12
CA GLN A 32 -28.31 -3.71 -2.35
C GLN A 32 -27.44 -2.71 -3.13
N THR A 33 -27.04 -1.62 -2.47
CA THR A 33 -26.01 -0.69 -2.96
C THR A 33 -24.79 -1.47 -3.41
N GLN A 34 -24.33 -1.27 -4.65
CA GLN A 34 -23.14 -1.93 -5.21
C GLN A 34 -21.93 -1.74 -4.28
N PHE A 35 -21.23 -2.82 -3.96
CA PHE A 35 -20.03 -2.76 -3.11
C PHE A 35 -18.98 -1.86 -3.77
N HIS A 36 -18.43 -0.91 -3.00
CA HIS A 36 -17.54 0.14 -3.48
C HIS A 36 -16.19 0.09 -2.79
N MET A 37 -15.12 -0.10 -3.57
CA MET A 37 -13.75 -0.12 -3.08
C MET A 37 -12.96 1.11 -3.52
N PHE A 38 -12.25 1.71 -2.57
CA PHE A 38 -11.24 2.72 -2.84
C PHE A 38 -9.86 2.07 -2.97
N PHE A 39 -9.07 2.59 -3.91
CA PHE A 39 -7.69 2.20 -4.16
C PHE A 39 -6.82 3.45 -4.05
N LEU A 40 -5.87 3.46 -3.11
CA LEU A 40 -4.96 4.56 -2.85
C LEU A 40 -3.51 4.11 -3.15
N PRO A 41 -3.05 4.17 -4.42
CA PRO A 41 -1.69 3.79 -4.80
C PRO A 41 -0.66 4.85 -4.44
N TYR A 42 0.59 4.43 -4.18
CA TYR A 42 1.70 5.37 -4.14
C TYR A 42 1.97 5.97 -5.54
N ILE A 43 2.37 7.23 -5.60
CA ILE A 43 2.31 8.08 -6.80
C ILE A 43 3.56 7.90 -7.69
N VAL A 44 3.90 6.65 -7.98
CA VAL A 44 4.97 6.25 -8.92
C VAL A 44 4.50 5.09 -9.80
N PRO A 45 4.97 4.97 -11.06
CA PRO A 45 4.46 3.97 -11.99
C PRO A 45 4.52 2.53 -11.48
N GLY A 46 5.55 2.18 -10.72
CA GLY A 46 5.73 0.84 -10.13
C GLY A 46 4.62 0.42 -9.15
N HIS A 47 3.89 1.37 -8.57
CA HIS A 47 2.76 1.12 -7.67
C HIS A 47 1.41 1.39 -8.36
N MET A 48 1.36 2.43 -9.21
CA MET A 48 0.15 2.83 -9.93
C MET A 48 -0.35 1.75 -10.90
N ILE A 49 0.54 1.13 -11.68
CA ILE A 49 0.13 0.12 -12.68
C ILE A 49 -0.42 -1.13 -11.98
N PRO A 50 0.28 -1.77 -11.02
CA PRO A 50 -0.25 -2.98 -10.40
C PRO A 50 -1.50 -2.71 -9.55
N CYS A 51 -1.66 -1.51 -9.00
CA CYS A 51 -2.88 -1.12 -8.30
C CYS A 51 -4.09 -1.01 -9.26
N LEU A 52 -3.89 -0.44 -10.47
CA LEU A 52 -4.93 -0.45 -11.50
C LEU A 52 -5.29 -1.88 -11.93
N ASP A 53 -4.30 -2.77 -12.08
CA ASP A 53 -4.55 -4.18 -12.38
C ASP A 53 -5.36 -4.87 -11.27
N LEU A 54 -5.08 -4.53 -10.02
CA LEU A 54 -5.86 -5.03 -8.88
C LEU A 54 -7.31 -4.53 -8.92
N ALA A 55 -7.51 -3.24 -9.21
CA ALA A 55 -8.84 -2.66 -9.37
C ALA A 55 -9.62 -3.34 -10.51
N ARG A 56 -8.97 -3.68 -11.63
CA ARG A 56 -9.58 -4.46 -12.72
C ARG A 56 -10.06 -5.83 -12.26
N LEU A 57 -9.28 -6.54 -11.43
CA LEU A 57 -9.67 -7.85 -10.90
C LEU A 57 -10.93 -7.78 -10.02
N PHE A 58 -11.11 -6.71 -9.24
CA PHE A 58 -12.33 -6.52 -8.48
C PHE A 58 -13.50 -6.06 -9.36
N ALA A 59 -13.26 -5.12 -10.26
CA ALA A 59 -14.30 -4.56 -11.12
C ALA A 59 -14.90 -5.59 -12.09
N THR A 60 -14.09 -6.55 -12.57
CA THR A 60 -14.59 -7.71 -13.35
C THR A 60 -15.52 -8.64 -12.56
N ARG A 61 -15.59 -8.50 -11.23
CA ARG A 61 -16.54 -9.21 -10.35
C ARG A 61 -17.76 -8.36 -9.97
N GLY A 62 -17.97 -7.23 -10.65
CA GLY A 62 -19.12 -6.34 -10.43
C GLY A 62 -18.94 -5.35 -9.26
N ILE A 63 -17.75 -5.27 -8.67
CA ILE A 63 -17.43 -4.31 -7.60
C ILE A 63 -17.11 -2.95 -8.21
N LYS A 64 -17.75 -1.89 -7.71
CA LYS A 64 -17.39 -0.52 -8.08
C LYS A 64 -16.02 -0.19 -7.51
N CYS A 65 -15.09 0.23 -8.35
CA CYS A 65 -13.73 0.58 -7.94
C CYS A 65 -13.50 2.08 -8.15
N THR A 66 -12.74 2.72 -7.27
CA THR A 66 -12.32 4.11 -7.44
C THR A 66 -10.86 4.26 -7.06
N ILE A 67 -10.05 4.70 -8.02
CA ILE A 67 -8.65 5.02 -7.79
C ILE A 67 -8.57 6.47 -7.33
N VAL A 68 -8.05 6.66 -6.12
CA VAL A 68 -7.84 7.95 -5.49
C VAL A 68 -6.40 8.38 -5.77
N THR A 69 -6.21 9.48 -6.50
CA THR A 69 -4.89 9.94 -6.93
C THR A 69 -4.82 11.47 -7.03
N THR A 70 -3.62 12.04 -7.09
CA THR A 70 -3.46 13.49 -7.26
C THR A 70 -3.91 13.98 -8.63
N PRO A 71 -4.35 15.26 -8.76
CA PRO A 71 -4.74 15.87 -10.03
C PRO A 71 -3.74 15.63 -11.16
N LEU A 72 -2.44 15.81 -10.86
CA LEU A 72 -1.34 15.67 -11.82
C LEU A 72 -1.22 14.25 -12.40
N LYS A 73 -1.71 13.23 -11.70
CA LYS A 73 -1.67 11.84 -12.13
C LYS A 73 -2.99 11.29 -12.68
N ILE A 74 -4.07 12.08 -12.66
CA ILE A 74 -5.33 11.69 -13.31
C ILE A 74 -5.11 11.29 -14.79
N PRO A 75 -4.33 12.04 -15.61
CA PRO A 75 -4.10 11.66 -17.01
C PRO A 75 -3.41 10.30 -17.19
N PHE A 76 -2.64 9.85 -16.20
CA PHE A 76 -1.98 8.54 -16.24
C PHE A 76 -2.99 7.38 -16.30
N PHE A 77 -4.10 7.50 -15.58
CA PHE A 77 -5.12 6.46 -15.48
C PHE A 77 -6.27 6.64 -16.47
N ALA A 78 -6.59 7.88 -16.84
CA ALA A 78 -7.85 8.23 -17.49
C ALA A 78 -8.14 7.43 -18.77
N GLU A 79 -7.17 7.32 -19.68
CA GLU A 79 -7.39 6.62 -20.95
C GLU A 79 -7.53 5.11 -20.75
N ALA A 80 -6.71 4.51 -19.88
CA ALA A 80 -6.79 3.09 -19.57
C ALA A 80 -8.14 2.71 -18.97
N ILE A 81 -8.60 3.47 -17.96
CA ILE A 81 -9.90 3.24 -17.30
C ILE A 81 -11.05 3.41 -18.30
N LYS A 82 -11.01 4.45 -19.13
CA LYS A 82 -12.03 4.67 -20.16
C LYS A 82 -12.15 3.48 -21.10
N ILE A 83 -11.02 2.97 -21.59
CA ILE A 83 -10.98 1.79 -22.47
C ILE A 83 -11.53 0.56 -21.73
N ASP A 84 -11.12 0.35 -20.48
CA ASP A 84 -11.52 -0.82 -19.70
C ASP A 84 -13.03 -0.82 -19.43
N ASN A 85 -13.59 0.30 -18.98
CA ASN A 85 -15.02 0.43 -18.73
C ASN A 85 -15.85 0.18 -20.01
N GLN A 86 -15.38 0.67 -21.17
CA GLN A 86 -16.07 0.49 -22.45
C GLN A 86 -15.97 -0.94 -22.98
N LYS A 87 -14.79 -1.57 -22.90
CA LYS A 87 -14.54 -2.88 -23.50
C LYS A 87 -14.93 -4.05 -22.61
N LEU A 88 -14.76 -3.91 -21.30
CA LEU A 88 -14.98 -4.97 -20.32
C LEU A 88 -16.31 -4.80 -19.57
N GLY A 89 -16.99 -3.66 -19.72
CA GLY A 89 -18.24 -3.40 -19.01
C GLY A 89 -18.06 -3.29 -17.49
N ILE A 90 -16.88 -2.86 -17.04
CA ILE A 90 -16.54 -2.72 -15.62
C ILE A 90 -16.74 -1.27 -15.14
N ASP A 91 -16.75 -1.07 -13.82
CA ASP A 91 -16.96 0.24 -13.19
C ASP A 91 -15.72 0.65 -12.37
N ILE A 92 -14.74 1.26 -13.04
CA ILE A 92 -13.58 1.90 -12.41
C ILE A 92 -13.70 3.41 -12.59
N ASN A 93 -13.56 4.15 -11.49
CA ASN A 93 -13.63 5.61 -11.45
C ASN A 93 -12.32 6.22 -10.96
N LEU A 94 -12.14 7.51 -11.18
CA LEU A 94 -11.04 8.30 -10.64
C LEU A 94 -11.56 9.38 -9.71
N LEU A 95 -10.87 9.54 -8.58
CA LEU A 95 -11.14 10.60 -7.63
C LEU A 95 -9.86 11.40 -7.37
N SER A 96 -10.00 12.71 -7.41
CA SER A 96 -8.88 13.63 -7.25
C SER A 96 -8.64 13.94 -5.78
N LEU A 97 -7.48 13.50 -5.28
CA LEU A 97 -6.97 13.81 -3.96
C LEU A 97 -6.10 15.07 -4.04
N LYS A 98 -6.65 16.19 -3.58
CA LYS A 98 -6.00 17.50 -3.63
C LYS A 98 -5.23 17.76 -2.34
N PHE A 99 -4.08 18.42 -2.48
CA PHE A 99 -3.39 18.99 -1.32
C PHE A 99 -4.21 20.14 -0.74
N PRO A 100 -4.11 20.40 0.58
CA PRO A 100 -4.88 21.43 1.27
C PRO A 100 -4.50 22.88 0.90
N TYR A 101 -3.49 23.09 0.06
CA TYR A 101 -3.04 24.39 -0.45
C TYR A 101 -2.92 24.38 -1.99
N GLU A 102 -3.07 25.56 -2.62
CA GLU A 102 -2.88 25.69 -4.08
C GLU A 102 -1.48 25.24 -4.49
N GLU A 103 -1.42 24.43 -5.55
CA GLU A 103 -0.24 23.71 -6.02
C GLU A 103 1.08 24.51 -6.03
N PRO A 104 2.10 24.11 -5.25
CA PRO A 104 3.36 23.72 -5.83
C PRO A 104 3.20 22.24 -6.19
N GLY A 105 2.75 21.95 -7.42
CA GLY A 105 2.48 20.59 -7.87
C GLY A 105 3.61 19.68 -7.43
N PHE A 106 3.29 18.54 -6.77
CA PHE A 106 4.20 17.52 -6.25
C PHE A 106 5.64 17.88 -6.61
N PRO A 107 6.36 18.65 -5.77
CA PRO A 107 7.32 19.67 -6.20
C PRO A 107 8.09 19.18 -7.40
N LYS A 108 8.25 20.01 -8.44
CA LYS A 108 8.94 19.67 -9.69
C LYS A 108 10.22 18.87 -9.49
N GLU A 109 10.87 18.92 -8.33
CA GLU A 109 11.42 17.70 -7.76
C GLU A 109 11.13 17.56 -6.25
N CYS A 110 10.41 16.51 -5.85
CA CYS A 110 10.55 15.94 -4.53
C CYS A 110 11.92 15.26 -4.48
N LYS A 111 12.97 16.09 -4.45
CA LYS A 111 14.39 15.69 -4.60
C LYS A 111 14.86 14.78 -3.48
N SER A 112 14.16 14.79 -2.33
CA SER A 112 14.49 13.96 -1.18
C SER A 112 13.30 13.11 -0.73
N THR A 113 13.63 11.95 -0.19
CA THR A 113 12.71 11.01 0.44
C THR A 113 11.91 11.68 1.56
N GLU A 114 12.53 12.55 2.37
CA GLU A 114 11.89 13.26 3.49
C GLU A 114 10.70 14.14 3.04
N ASN A 115 10.89 14.92 1.98
CA ASN A 115 9.84 15.81 1.47
C ASN A 115 8.65 15.01 0.92
N SER A 116 8.90 13.81 0.37
CA SER A 116 7.84 12.94 -0.14
C SER A 116 6.94 12.48 1.00
N PHE A 117 7.53 12.13 2.14
CA PHE A 117 6.77 11.67 3.30
C PHE A 117 6.00 12.79 4.01
N LYS A 118 6.58 14.00 4.08
CA LYS A 118 5.83 15.18 4.56
C LYS A 118 4.59 15.44 3.68
N ALA A 119 4.76 15.41 2.36
CA ALA A 119 3.65 15.55 1.43
C ALA A 119 2.61 14.43 1.61
N ILE A 120 3.03 13.18 1.79
CA ILE A 120 2.11 12.07 2.09
C ILE A 120 1.32 12.31 3.38
N ALA A 121 1.96 12.80 4.44
CA ALA A 121 1.27 13.08 5.70
C ALA A 121 0.19 14.16 5.55
N GLU A 122 0.46 15.18 4.74
CA GLU A 122 -0.50 16.26 4.45
C GLU A 122 -1.74 15.79 3.64
N LEU A 123 -1.66 14.61 3.01
CA LEU A 123 -2.79 14.01 2.29
C LEU A 123 -3.78 13.29 3.21
N GLN A 124 -3.45 13.08 4.49
CA GLN A 124 -4.32 12.38 5.43
C GLN A 124 -5.69 13.06 5.60
N TYR A 125 -5.69 14.35 5.91
CA TYR A 125 -6.92 15.13 6.09
C TYR A 125 -7.80 15.18 4.82
N PRO A 126 -7.29 15.59 3.64
CA PRO A 126 -8.12 15.63 2.44
C PRO A 126 -8.60 14.24 2.02
N PHE A 127 -7.86 13.17 2.33
CA PHE A 127 -8.34 11.81 2.11
C PHE A 127 -9.50 11.45 3.04
N GLY A 128 -9.44 11.85 4.32
CA GLY A 128 -10.55 11.70 5.26
C GLY A 128 -11.84 12.36 4.77
N VAL A 129 -11.75 13.54 4.15
CA VAL A 129 -12.90 14.23 3.53
C VAL A 129 -13.52 13.37 2.42
N LEU A 130 -12.71 12.71 1.58
CA LEU A 130 -13.22 11.81 0.55
C LEU A 130 -13.86 10.55 1.14
N MET A 131 -13.33 10.03 2.25
CA MET A 131 -13.92 8.88 2.95
C MET A 131 -15.29 9.24 3.55
N GLU A 132 -15.44 10.45 4.07
CA GLU A 132 -16.71 10.99 4.57
C GLU A 132 -17.70 11.26 3.45
N GLU A 133 -17.27 11.79 2.30
CA GLU A 133 -18.17 12.12 1.18
C GLU A 133 -18.70 10.86 0.47
N PHE A 134 -17.82 9.88 0.22
CA PHE A 134 -18.13 8.75 -0.64
C PHE A 134 -18.47 7.45 0.10
N HIS A 135 -18.12 7.35 1.38
CA HIS A 135 -18.39 6.18 2.24
C HIS A 135 -18.10 4.81 1.56
N PRO A 136 -16.87 4.55 1.09
CA PRO A 136 -16.54 3.26 0.47
C PRO A 136 -16.69 2.11 1.48
N ASN A 137 -16.95 0.91 0.97
CA ASN A 137 -17.09 -0.29 1.80
C ASN A 137 -15.74 -0.94 2.17
N CYS A 138 -14.67 -0.63 1.43
CA CYS A 138 -13.32 -1.09 1.71
C CYS A 138 -12.29 -0.13 1.13
N LEU A 139 -11.16 0.01 1.82
CA LEU A 139 -9.98 0.69 1.34
C LEU A 139 -8.88 -0.33 1.02
N VAL A 140 -8.24 -0.18 -0.14
CA VAL A 140 -6.96 -0.80 -0.47
C VAL A 140 -5.94 0.33 -0.54
N ALA A 141 -5.00 0.37 0.41
CA ALA A 141 -4.04 1.46 0.52
C ALA A 141 -2.61 0.94 0.43
N ASP A 142 -1.80 1.67 -0.34
CA ASP A 142 -0.36 1.41 -0.43
C ASP A 142 0.30 1.54 0.95
N PHE A 143 1.25 0.66 1.26
CA PHE A 143 1.97 0.68 2.53
C PHE A 143 2.75 2.00 2.77
N GLN A 144 2.99 2.78 1.70
CA GLN A 144 3.58 4.11 1.79
C GLN A 144 2.68 5.15 2.48
N PHE A 145 1.39 4.85 2.72
CA PHE A 145 0.46 5.69 3.48
C PHE A 145 0.25 5.13 4.90
N PRO A 146 1.15 5.37 5.86
CA PRO A 146 1.06 4.79 7.20
C PRO A 146 -0.19 5.21 7.99
N TRP A 147 -0.86 6.30 7.57
CA TRP A 147 -2.10 6.79 8.19
C TRP A 147 -3.37 6.18 7.58
N ALA A 148 -3.29 5.41 6.50
CA ALA A 148 -4.48 4.96 5.77
C ALA A 148 -5.35 4.02 6.60
N SER A 149 -4.75 3.08 7.34
CA SER A 149 -5.49 2.14 8.18
C SER A 149 -6.18 2.85 9.36
N SER A 150 -5.54 3.86 9.95
CA SER A 150 -6.15 4.67 11.02
C SER A 150 -7.32 5.50 10.50
N VAL A 151 -7.17 6.17 9.36
CA VAL A 151 -8.27 6.93 8.75
C VAL A 151 -9.44 6.02 8.39
N ALA A 152 -9.19 4.87 7.74
CA ALA A 152 -10.26 3.93 7.41
C ALA A 152 -11.02 3.44 8.65
N LYS A 153 -10.29 3.19 9.74
CA LYS A 153 -10.87 2.79 11.03
C LYS A 153 -11.78 3.86 11.63
N GLU A 154 -11.46 5.14 11.50
CA GLU A 154 -12.31 6.26 11.96
C GLU A 154 -13.70 6.24 11.29
N PHE A 155 -13.77 5.77 10.03
CA PHE A 155 -15.02 5.63 9.27
C PHE A 155 -15.63 4.23 9.34
N GLY A 156 -15.06 3.31 10.15
CA GLY A 156 -15.53 1.92 10.23
C GLY A 156 -15.31 1.11 8.94
N VAL A 157 -14.39 1.54 8.07
CA VAL A 157 -14.09 0.92 6.79
C VAL A 157 -12.90 -0.05 6.95
N PRO A 158 -13.00 -1.32 6.50
CA PRO A 158 -11.86 -2.22 6.47
C PRO A 158 -10.77 -1.72 5.51
N CYS A 159 -9.51 -1.80 5.94
CA CYS A 159 -8.35 -1.40 5.15
C CYS A 159 -7.45 -2.61 4.84
N LEU A 160 -7.16 -2.83 3.56
CA LEU A 160 -6.21 -3.81 3.07
C LEU A 160 -4.92 -3.10 2.68
N SER A 161 -3.80 -3.55 3.23
CA SER A 161 -2.47 -3.06 2.83
C SER A 161 -2.10 -3.62 1.45
N PHE A 162 -1.62 -2.75 0.58
CA PHE A 162 -1.13 -3.07 -0.75
C PHE A 162 0.38 -2.84 -0.81
N ASP A 163 1.11 -3.91 -1.16
CA ASP A 163 2.55 -3.90 -1.34
C ASP A 163 2.87 -4.56 -2.69
N VAL A 164 3.77 -3.93 -3.44
CA VAL A 164 4.26 -4.43 -4.73
C VAL A 164 5.50 -5.32 -4.57
N CYS A 165 6.04 -5.41 -3.36
CA CYS A 165 7.18 -6.25 -3.03
C CYS A 165 6.76 -7.73 -2.94
N SER A 166 7.71 -8.62 -3.23
CA SER A 166 7.51 -10.06 -3.02
C SER A 166 7.38 -10.39 -1.53
N TYR A 167 6.64 -11.44 -1.19
CA TYR A 167 6.46 -11.92 0.19
C TYR A 167 7.76 -12.20 0.97
N ILE A 168 8.88 -12.44 0.28
CA ILE A 168 10.17 -12.68 0.94
C ILE A 168 10.68 -11.42 1.64
N TYR A 169 10.39 -10.23 1.12
CA TYR A 169 10.87 -8.96 1.64
C TYR A 169 10.37 -8.67 3.06
N PRO A 170 9.06 -8.65 3.36
CA PRO A 170 8.59 -8.39 4.72
C PRO A 170 9.04 -9.46 5.69
N CYS A 171 9.14 -10.73 5.28
CA CYS A 171 9.62 -11.79 6.16
C CYS A 171 11.14 -11.69 6.41
N VAL A 172 11.95 -11.26 5.44
CA VAL A 172 13.38 -10.93 5.67
C VAL A 172 13.50 -9.72 6.60
N SER A 173 12.85 -8.61 6.27
CA SER A 173 12.91 -7.35 7.05
C SER A 173 12.47 -7.57 8.50
N SER A 174 11.39 -8.31 8.72
CA SER A 174 10.91 -8.66 10.06
C SER A 174 11.92 -9.48 10.86
N ASN A 175 12.58 -10.47 10.23
CA ASN A 175 13.61 -11.27 10.89
C ASN A 175 14.90 -10.47 11.13
N LEU A 176 15.27 -9.55 10.23
CA LEU A 176 16.38 -8.62 10.45
C LEU A 176 16.13 -7.72 11.66
N ASN A 177 14.93 -7.15 11.79
CA ASN A 177 14.56 -6.30 12.92
C ASN A 177 14.53 -7.07 14.24
N ARG A 178 14.05 -8.32 14.21
CA ARG A 178 13.90 -9.16 15.40
C ARG A 178 15.22 -9.74 15.91
N TYR A 179 16.03 -10.31 15.02
CA TYR A 179 17.22 -11.08 15.39
C TYR A 179 18.52 -10.31 15.16
N GLN A 180 18.50 -9.27 14.34
CA GLN A 180 19.63 -8.37 14.07
C GLN A 180 20.96 -9.06 13.70
N PRO A 181 20.96 -10.14 12.88
CA PRO A 181 22.19 -10.87 12.55
C PRO A 181 23.22 -9.99 11.81
N HIS A 182 22.76 -8.95 11.12
CA HIS A 182 23.60 -7.99 10.41
C HIS A 182 24.42 -7.07 11.34
N LYS A 183 24.13 -7.03 12.64
CA LYS A 183 24.92 -6.29 13.64
C LYS A 183 26.08 -7.10 14.21
N GLU A 184 26.08 -8.41 14.01
CA GLU A 184 27.12 -9.32 14.50
C GLU A 184 28.30 -9.44 13.55
N VAL A 185 28.15 -8.98 12.29
CA VAL A 185 29.21 -9.01 11.29
C VAL A 185 30.13 -7.79 11.37
N SER A 186 31.41 -8.01 11.07
CA SER A 186 32.48 -7.04 11.22
C SER A 186 32.71 -6.14 10.00
N SER A 187 32.17 -6.51 8.82
CA SER A 187 32.34 -5.74 7.58
C SER A 187 31.11 -5.79 6.67
N ASP A 188 31.01 -4.81 5.77
CA ASP A 188 29.93 -4.75 4.77
C ASP A 188 29.93 -5.93 3.79
N SER A 189 31.08 -6.55 3.56
CA SER A 189 31.24 -7.70 2.65
C SER A 189 30.97 -9.05 3.31
N GLU A 190 30.89 -9.09 4.64
CA GLU A 190 30.68 -10.32 5.40
C GLU A 190 29.23 -10.79 5.29
N HIS A 191 29.07 -12.10 5.07
CA HIS A 191 27.76 -12.71 4.91
C HIS A 191 27.19 -13.13 6.27
N PHE A 192 25.88 -13.00 6.42
CA PHE A 192 25.12 -13.59 7.51
C PHE A 192 23.88 -14.32 6.96
N VAL A 193 23.35 -15.24 7.75
CA VAL A 193 22.11 -15.95 7.43
C VAL A 193 20.94 -15.24 8.10
N VAL A 194 19.84 -15.05 7.38
CA VAL A 194 18.59 -14.54 7.95
C VAL A 194 17.89 -15.68 8.71
N PRO A 195 17.78 -15.61 10.04
CA PRO A 195 17.17 -16.69 10.83
C PRO A 195 15.64 -16.72 10.67
N GLY A 196 15.04 -17.87 10.97
CA GLY A 196 13.58 -18.01 11.07
C GLY A 196 12.85 -18.21 9.73
N LEU A 197 13.56 -18.41 8.63
CA LEU A 197 13.00 -18.71 7.31
C LEU A 197 13.13 -20.20 6.97
N PRO A 198 12.22 -20.77 6.14
CA PRO A 198 12.24 -22.18 5.79
C PRO A 198 13.40 -22.57 4.85
N HIS A 199 14.00 -21.58 4.17
CA HIS A 199 15.17 -21.75 3.32
C HIS A 199 16.26 -20.81 3.80
N GLU A 200 17.51 -21.24 3.64
CA GLU A 200 18.67 -20.42 3.97
C GLU A 200 18.74 -19.22 3.01
N ILE A 201 18.64 -18.01 3.57
CA ILE A 201 18.89 -16.76 2.84
C ILE A 201 20.15 -16.15 3.42
N LYS A 202 21.18 -16.05 2.57
CA LYS A 202 22.46 -15.40 2.88
C LYS A 202 22.47 -14.01 2.27
N LEU A 203 22.73 -13.00 3.10
CA LEU A 203 22.88 -11.61 2.69
C LEU A 203 24.21 -11.08 3.20
N ARG A 204 24.75 -10.08 2.53
CA ARG A 204 25.85 -9.27 3.07
C ARG A 204 25.27 -8.04 3.74
N ARG A 205 25.98 -7.46 4.71
CA ARG A 205 25.57 -6.18 5.29
C ARG A 205 25.49 -5.09 4.22
N ALA A 206 26.32 -5.12 3.18
CA ALA A 206 26.23 -4.22 2.02
C ALA A 206 24.90 -4.31 1.24
N ASP A 207 24.21 -5.45 1.29
CA ASP A 207 22.96 -5.65 0.54
C ASP A 207 21.75 -5.01 1.24
N LEU A 208 21.91 -4.56 2.49
CA LEU A 208 20.86 -3.95 3.30
C LEU A 208 20.71 -2.45 3.05
N ALA A 209 19.48 -1.96 3.16
CA ALA A 209 19.20 -0.54 3.14
C ALA A 209 19.76 0.16 4.40
N PRO A 210 20.11 1.46 4.34
CA PRO A 210 20.64 2.19 5.49
C PRO A 210 19.76 2.12 6.75
N TYR A 211 18.43 2.10 6.57
CA TYR A 211 17.51 2.05 7.72
C TYR A 211 17.53 0.68 8.40
N GLU A 212 17.72 -0.42 7.65
CA GLU A 212 17.85 -1.77 8.20
C GLU A 212 19.14 -1.92 9.01
N LYS A 213 20.17 -1.14 8.67
CA LYS A 213 21.43 -1.07 9.43
C LYS A 213 21.34 -0.17 10.67
N GLY A 214 20.28 0.62 10.82
CA GLY A 214 20.19 1.68 11.82
C GLY A 214 21.09 2.89 11.52
N GLU A 215 21.47 3.07 10.26
CA GLU A 215 22.35 4.13 9.76
C GLU A 215 21.56 5.29 9.11
N SER A 216 20.23 5.20 9.10
CA SER A 216 19.35 6.27 8.61
C SER A 216 19.10 7.36 9.65
N GLU A 217 18.70 8.53 9.17
CA GLU A 217 18.24 9.62 10.03
C GLU A 217 17.03 9.19 10.87
N LYS A 218 16.92 9.73 12.09
CA LYS A 218 15.90 9.36 13.09
C LYS A 218 14.47 9.39 12.55
N TRP A 219 14.13 10.41 11.75
CA TRP A 219 12.79 10.54 11.17
C TRP A 219 12.45 9.40 10.20
N MET A 220 13.44 8.84 9.49
CA MET A 220 13.25 7.73 8.56
C MET A 220 13.03 6.42 9.32
N ILE A 221 13.70 6.23 10.46
CA ILE A 221 13.47 5.08 11.35
C ILE A 221 12.04 5.14 11.92
N GLU A 222 11.66 6.27 12.53
CA GLU A 222 10.31 6.48 13.09
C GLU A 222 9.19 6.33 12.05
N LEU A 223 9.48 6.71 10.81
CA LEU A 223 8.57 6.53 9.70
C LEU A 223 8.40 5.06 9.32
N VAL A 224 9.51 4.33 9.15
CA VAL A 224 9.48 2.91 8.83
C VAL A 224 8.76 2.14 9.93
N ASP A 225 8.98 2.48 11.20
CA ASP A 225 8.26 1.91 12.33
C ASP A 225 6.74 2.13 12.21
N ARG A 226 6.29 3.36 11.88
CA ARG A 226 4.86 3.64 11.65
C ARG A 226 4.27 2.84 10.49
N ILE A 227 5.03 2.60 9.42
CA ILE A 227 4.60 1.75 8.30
C ILE A 227 4.41 0.30 8.75
N TRP A 228 5.26 -0.20 9.66
CA TRP A 228 5.17 -1.57 10.18
C TRP A 228 4.14 -1.74 11.31
N GLU A 229 3.76 -0.65 11.99
CA GLU A 229 2.74 -0.63 13.05
C GLU A 229 1.30 -0.48 12.53
N GLY A 230 1.12 0.15 11.37
CA GLY A 230 -0.17 0.46 10.74
C GLY A 230 -0.85 -0.71 10.05
#